data_AF-A0A3Q9IBM4-F1
#
_entry.id   AF-A0A3Q9IBM4-F1
#
_cell.length_a   1.000
_cell.length_b   1.000
_cell.length_c   1.000
_cell.angle_alpha   90.00
_cell.angle_beta   90.00
_cell.angle_gamma   90.00
#
_symmetry.space_group_name_H-M   'P 1'
#
loop_
_entity.id
_entity.type
_entity.pdbx_description
1 polymer ?
#
loop_
_entity_poly.entity_id
_entity_poly.type
_entity_poly.pdbx_seq_one_letter_code
_entity_poly.pdbx_strand_id
1 'polypeptide(L)'
;MKKFVVGFIAGALIFSTMPAFADSIQSIFGAKVTGVYTIQNQDGKKIAEGAILNGSTYVPVRAMSKATGTPLTVDTKKKVITLGTETTTSSNIAIDELNIKKEAAERKITSLQGSIKLYESDIIPNAQKDADNTKGTESEATYKSRLDSRNEELAKYKADLAEAQRQLAEIELQITEATNMK
;
A
#
# COMPACT_ATOMS: atom_id res chain seq x y z
N MET A 1 -28.69 -28.05 0.25
CA MET A 1 -27.83 -27.17 -0.57
C MET A 1 -27.80 -25.77 0.03
N LYS A 2 -26.82 -25.44 0.89
CA LYS A 2 -26.61 -24.07 1.46
C LYS A 2 -25.14 -23.81 1.85
N LYS A 3 -24.14 -24.34 1.11
CA LYS A 3 -22.71 -24.23 1.50
C LYS A 3 -21.76 -23.74 0.39
N PHE A 4 -22.23 -23.05 -0.65
CA PHE A 4 -21.39 -22.71 -1.81
C PHE A 4 -21.20 -21.21 -2.10
N VAL A 5 -21.60 -20.30 -1.20
CA VAL A 5 -21.55 -18.84 -1.49
C VAL A 5 -20.31 -18.14 -0.94
N VAL A 6 -19.55 -18.75 -0.02
CA VAL A 6 -18.42 -18.07 0.65
C VAL A 6 -17.11 -18.13 -0.16
N GLY A 7 -16.99 -19.04 -1.14
CA GLY A 7 -15.77 -19.19 -1.95
C GLY A 7 -15.63 -18.20 -3.11
N PHE A 8 -16.68 -17.49 -3.51
CA PHE A 8 -16.65 -16.63 -4.70
C PHE A 8 -16.31 -15.16 -4.38
N ILE A 9 -16.54 -14.70 -3.15
CA ILE A 9 -16.29 -13.31 -2.74
C ILE A 9 -14.81 -13.06 -2.43
N ALA A 10 -14.06 -14.09 -2.02
CA ALA A 10 -12.63 -13.98 -1.71
C ALA A 10 -11.71 -14.08 -2.94
N GLY A 11 -12.21 -14.56 -4.08
CA GLY A 11 -11.41 -14.74 -5.31
C GLY A 11 -11.41 -13.55 -6.27
N ALA A 12 -12.36 -12.62 -6.14
CA ALA A 12 -12.58 -11.55 -7.12
C ALA A 12 -11.82 -10.24 -6.85
N LEU A 13 -11.09 -10.13 -5.75
CA LEU A 13 -10.39 -8.89 -5.34
C LEU A 13 -8.90 -8.82 -5.75
N ILE A 14 -8.33 -9.88 -6.31
CA ILE A 14 -6.87 -9.96 -6.57
C ILE A 14 -6.48 -9.61 -8.02
N PHE A 15 -7.44 -9.36 -8.92
CA PHE A 15 -7.16 -9.21 -10.36
C PHE A 15 -7.38 -7.84 -10.98
N SER A 16 -7.57 -6.76 -10.20
CA SER A 16 -7.95 -5.46 -10.77
C SER A 16 -7.01 -4.30 -10.46
N THR A 17 -5.72 -4.37 -10.78
CA THR A 17 -4.89 -3.15 -10.88
C THR A 17 -3.68 -3.32 -11.82
N MET A 18 -3.83 -3.04 -13.12
CA MET A 18 -2.80 -2.34 -13.93
C MET A 18 -3.42 -1.75 -15.21
N PRO A 19 -3.45 -0.41 -15.36
CA PRO A 19 -3.51 0.23 -16.67
C PRO A 19 -2.12 0.70 -17.13
N ALA A 20 -1.93 0.58 -18.45
CA ALA A 20 -0.71 0.79 -19.22
C ALA A 20 -0.23 2.26 -19.29
N PHE A 21 1.10 2.44 -19.30
CA PHE A 21 1.80 3.69 -19.68
C PHE A 21 3.05 3.39 -20.53
N ALA A 22 2.92 2.56 -21.57
CA ALA A 22 4.04 2.20 -22.44
C ALA A 22 4.03 2.89 -23.82
N ASP A 23 2.93 3.53 -24.24
CA ASP A 23 2.73 3.93 -25.65
C ASP A 23 3.25 5.32 -26.05
N SER A 24 3.86 6.08 -25.15
CA SER A 24 4.19 7.50 -25.42
C SER A 24 5.65 7.80 -25.78
N ILE A 25 6.54 6.81 -25.78
CA ILE A 25 7.96 7.04 -26.12
C ILE A 25 8.15 6.91 -27.63
N GLN A 26 7.64 7.90 -28.38
CA GLN A 26 8.08 8.11 -29.75
C GLN A 26 9.53 8.61 -29.74
N SER A 27 10.40 7.90 -30.45
CA SER A 27 11.84 8.15 -30.53
C SER A 27 12.17 9.58 -30.96
N ILE A 28 12.71 10.38 -30.03
CA ILE A 28 13.38 11.66 -30.32
C ILE A 28 14.74 11.42 -31.01
N PHE A 29 15.27 10.19 -30.95
CA PHE A 29 16.51 9.81 -31.60
C PHE A 29 16.29 9.73 -33.13
N GLY A 30 16.93 10.65 -33.87
CA GLY A 30 16.84 10.77 -35.33
C GLY A 30 16.01 11.96 -35.85
N ALA A 31 15.35 12.72 -34.97
CA ALA A 31 14.61 13.92 -35.36
C ALA A 31 15.56 15.04 -35.82
N LYS A 32 15.28 15.63 -37.00
CA LYS A 32 16.04 16.79 -37.50
C LYS A 32 15.58 18.07 -36.79
N VAL A 33 16.54 18.88 -36.35
CA VAL A 33 16.27 20.25 -35.87
C VAL A 33 15.89 21.11 -37.08
N THR A 34 14.63 21.54 -37.15
CA THR A 34 14.11 22.33 -38.28
C THR A 34 14.21 23.84 -38.06
N GLY A 35 14.48 24.30 -36.83
CA GLY A 35 14.65 25.71 -36.51
C GLY A 35 14.85 25.96 -35.02
N VAL A 36 15.21 27.21 -34.69
CA VAL A 36 15.36 27.70 -33.31
C VAL A 36 14.47 28.93 -33.13
N TYR A 37 13.64 28.93 -32.09
CA TYR A 37 12.80 30.08 -31.71
C TYR A 37 13.27 30.72 -30.42
N THR A 38 13.21 32.05 -30.39
CA THR A 38 13.47 32.83 -29.18
C THR A 38 12.18 32.98 -28.38
N ILE A 39 12.22 32.57 -27.12
CA ILE A 39 11.08 32.66 -26.20
C ILE A 39 11.28 33.89 -25.33
N GLN A 40 10.24 34.72 -25.26
CA GLN A 40 10.25 35.99 -24.53
C GLN A 40 9.10 36.00 -23.52
N ASN A 41 9.24 36.76 -22.44
CA ASN A 41 8.13 37.03 -21.54
C ASN A 41 7.17 38.06 -22.16
N GLN A 42 6.04 38.33 -21.50
CA GLN A 42 5.05 39.32 -21.95
C GLN A 42 5.63 40.75 -22.02
N ASP A 43 6.74 41.02 -21.32
CA ASP A 43 7.46 42.30 -21.33
C ASP A 43 8.52 42.40 -22.44
N GLY A 44 8.63 41.42 -23.34
CA GLY A 44 9.61 41.40 -24.44
C GLY A 44 11.04 41.03 -24.04
N LYS A 45 11.26 40.56 -22.81
CA LYS A 45 12.57 40.08 -22.34
C LYS A 45 12.80 38.64 -22.75
N LYS A 46 13.93 38.37 -23.41
CA LYS A 46 14.37 37.02 -23.80
C LYS A 46 14.55 36.13 -22.57
N ILE A 47 13.88 34.97 -22.58
CA ILE A 47 13.95 33.94 -21.54
C ILE A 47 14.90 32.81 -21.96
N ALA A 48 14.68 32.23 -23.14
CA ALA A 48 15.42 31.06 -23.63
C ALA A 48 15.29 30.91 -25.15
N GLU A 49 16.00 29.95 -25.70
CA GLU A 49 15.83 29.47 -27.07
C GLU A 49 15.26 28.05 -27.04
N GLY A 50 14.32 27.76 -27.93
CA GLY A 50 13.70 26.44 -28.09
C GLY A 50 14.01 25.86 -29.47
N ALA A 51 14.36 24.59 -29.54
CA ALA A 51 14.61 23.89 -30.79
C ALA A 51 13.33 23.21 -31.29
N ILE A 52 13.06 23.28 -32.58
CA ILE A 52 11.92 22.58 -33.19
C ILE A 52 12.38 21.18 -33.61
N LEU A 53 11.76 20.16 -33.04
CA LEU A 53 11.96 18.76 -33.40
C LEU A 53 10.59 18.19 -33.79
N ASN A 54 10.46 17.69 -35.02
CA ASN A 54 9.22 17.09 -35.54
C ASN A 54 7.97 17.99 -35.37
N GLY A 55 8.13 19.31 -35.59
CA GLY A 55 7.03 20.28 -35.47
C GLY A 55 6.69 20.68 -34.03
N SER A 56 7.33 20.09 -33.02
CA SER A 56 7.17 20.47 -31.61
C SER A 56 8.35 21.31 -31.13
N THR A 57 8.08 22.35 -30.34
CA THR A 57 9.14 23.22 -29.80
C THR A 57 9.59 22.71 -28.44
N TYR A 58 10.87 22.36 -28.33
CA TYR A 58 11.50 21.84 -27.12
C TYR A 58 12.24 22.96 -26.41
N VAL A 59 11.84 23.21 -25.16
CA VAL A 59 12.27 24.37 -24.40
C VAL A 59 12.96 23.94 -23.10
N PRO A 60 14.03 24.64 -22.65
CA PRO A 60 14.60 24.43 -21.32
C PRO A 60 13.58 24.73 -20.22
N VAL A 61 13.02 23.66 -19.64
CA VAL A 61 11.98 23.71 -18.61
C VAL A 61 12.41 24.51 -17.36
N ARG A 62 13.72 24.48 -17.03
CA ARG A 62 14.29 25.30 -15.94
C ARG A 62 14.21 26.80 -16.21
N ALA A 63 14.47 27.22 -17.45
CA ALA A 63 14.40 28.62 -17.83
C ALA A 63 12.94 29.10 -17.81
N MET A 64 12.01 28.25 -18.24
CA MET A 64 10.57 28.52 -18.15
C MET A 64 10.10 28.66 -16.72
N SER A 65 10.40 27.70 -15.84
CA SER A 65 10.08 27.77 -14.42
C SER A 65 10.56 29.07 -13.76
N LYS A 66 11.80 29.50 -14.05
CA LYS A 66 12.36 30.75 -13.52
C LYS A 66 11.63 31.99 -14.04
N ALA A 67 11.18 31.99 -15.30
CA ALA A 67 10.50 33.13 -15.90
C ALA A 67 9.01 33.21 -15.54
N THR A 68 8.36 32.06 -15.33
CA THR A 68 6.94 31.99 -14.95
C THR A 68 6.74 32.02 -13.42
N GLY A 69 7.82 31.91 -12.64
CA GLY A 69 7.75 31.82 -11.18
C GLY A 69 7.15 30.49 -10.69
N THR A 70 7.04 29.50 -11.56
CA THR A 70 6.50 28.18 -11.22
C THR A 70 7.60 27.31 -10.60
N PRO A 71 7.45 26.78 -9.37
CA PRO A 71 8.46 25.90 -8.79
C PRO A 71 8.66 24.65 -9.64
N LEU A 72 9.90 24.17 -9.67
CA LEU A 72 10.32 22.98 -10.43
C LEU A 72 11.04 22.00 -9.52
N THR A 73 10.50 20.78 -9.42
CA THR A 73 11.13 19.67 -8.70
C THR A 73 11.65 18.65 -9.70
N VAL A 74 12.89 18.19 -9.51
CA VAL A 74 13.53 17.18 -10.36
C VAL A 74 13.87 15.97 -9.50
N ASP A 75 13.14 14.87 -9.68
CA ASP A 75 13.48 13.58 -9.07
C ASP A 75 14.41 12.80 -10.01
N THR A 76 15.70 12.76 -9.65
CA THR A 76 16.74 12.08 -10.45
C THR A 76 16.68 10.56 -10.37
N LYS A 77 16.03 9.99 -9.34
CA LYS A 77 15.84 8.55 -9.16
C LYS A 77 14.67 8.06 -10.00
N LYS A 78 13.54 8.77 -9.95
CA LYS A 78 12.32 8.44 -10.72
C LYS A 78 12.35 8.96 -12.16
N LYS A 79 13.31 9.82 -12.52
CA LYS A 79 13.41 10.48 -13.83
C LYS A 79 12.16 11.32 -14.16
N VAL A 80 11.60 11.99 -13.15
CA VAL A 80 10.39 12.82 -13.27
C VAL A 80 10.72 14.28 -13.01
N ILE A 81 10.16 15.18 -13.81
CA ILE A 81 10.17 16.62 -13.61
C ILE A 81 8.73 17.06 -13.33
N THR A 82 8.52 17.77 -12.22
CA THR A 82 7.21 18.27 -11.80
C THR A 82 7.23 19.79 -11.78
N LEU A 83 6.21 20.43 -12.40
CA LEU A 83 5.98 21.88 -12.36
C LEU A 83 4.73 22.14 -11.54
N GLY A 84 4.80 23.03 -10.55
CA GLY A 84 3.66 23.36 -9.70
C GLY A 84 4.09 23.92 -8.36
N THR A 85 3.13 24.28 -7.52
CA THR A 85 3.39 24.64 -6.10
C THR A 85 4.15 23.50 -5.41
N GLU A 86 5.13 23.83 -4.57
CA GLU A 86 5.95 22.86 -3.85
C GLU A 86 5.10 21.68 -3.36
N THR A 87 5.25 20.53 -4.00
CA THR A 87 4.60 19.31 -3.55
C THR A 87 5.29 18.89 -2.25
N THR A 88 4.63 19.25 -1.14
CA THR A 88 4.68 18.65 0.19
C THR A 88 5.35 17.27 0.18
N THR A 89 6.67 17.24 0.35
CA THR A 89 7.45 16.00 0.48
C THR A 89 7.08 15.27 1.78
N SER A 90 6.50 15.96 2.76
CA SER A 90 6.05 15.37 4.03
C SER A 90 4.86 14.40 3.89
N SER A 91 3.96 14.56 2.91
CA SER A 91 2.75 13.71 2.83
C SER A 91 3.00 12.34 2.21
N ASN A 92 4.00 12.18 1.34
CA ASN A 92 4.32 10.86 0.78
C ASN A 92 5.06 9.96 1.80
N ILE A 93 5.91 10.53 2.65
CA ILE A 93 6.60 9.77 3.71
C ILE A 93 5.57 9.26 4.75
N ALA A 94 4.57 10.08 5.10
CA ALA A 94 3.51 9.68 6.03
C ALA A 94 2.63 8.55 5.48
N ILE A 95 2.28 8.60 4.18
CA ILE A 95 1.50 7.53 3.53
C ILE A 95 2.33 6.25 3.41
N ASP A 96 3.62 6.33 3.07
CA ASP A 96 4.51 5.18 3.02
C ASP A 96 4.67 4.52 4.40
N GLU A 97 4.79 5.32 5.48
CA GLU A 97 4.82 4.79 6.85
C GLU A 97 3.50 4.11 7.25
N LEU A 98 2.36 4.68 6.88
CA LEU A 98 1.05 4.07 7.12
C LEU A 98 0.89 2.76 6.35
N ASN A 99 1.36 2.68 5.11
CA ASN A 99 1.35 1.44 4.32
C ASN A 99 2.24 0.35 4.95
N ILE A 100 3.41 0.70 5.47
CA ILE A 100 4.27 -0.26 6.19
C ILE A 100 3.56 -0.79 7.45
N LYS A 101 2.88 0.09 8.21
CA LYS A 101 2.08 -0.30 9.38
C LYS A 101 0.90 -1.18 8.99
N LYS A 102 0.24 -0.88 7.87
CA LYS A 102 -0.85 -1.69 7.29
C LYS A 102 -0.38 -3.12 7.02
N GLU A 103 0.71 -3.29 6.27
CA GLU A 103 1.26 -4.61 5.97
C GLU A 103 1.67 -5.38 7.24
N ALA A 104 2.23 -4.68 8.23
CA ALA A 104 2.58 -5.30 9.50
C ALA A 104 1.34 -5.82 10.25
N ALA A 105 0.24 -5.05 10.27
CA ALA A 105 -1.03 -5.46 10.84
C ALA A 105 -1.63 -6.66 10.09
N GLU A 106 -1.60 -6.66 8.75
CA GLU A 106 -2.08 -7.78 7.92
C GLU A 106 -1.29 -9.08 8.16
N ARG A 107 0.04 -8.99 8.28
CA ARG A 107 0.88 -10.15 8.64
C ARG A 107 0.53 -10.69 10.02
N LYS A 108 0.31 -9.81 11.00
CA LYS A 108 -0.11 -10.20 12.35
C LYS A 108 -1.46 -10.90 12.35
N ILE A 109 -2.45 -10.35 11.62
CA ILE A 109 -3.78 -10.95 11.44
C ILE A 109 -3.66 -12.36 10.84
N THR A 110 -2.89 -12.51 9.76
CA THR A 110 -2.67 -13.80 9.09
C THR A 110 -2.05 -14.83 10.05
N SER A 111 -1.05 -14.42 10.83
CA SER A 111 -0.42 -15.28 11.83
C SER A 111 -1.41 -15.71 12.91
N LEU A 112 -2.20 -14.78 13.48
CA LEU A 112 -3.18 -15.05 14.52
C LEU A 112 -4.30 -15.97 14.03
N GLN A 113 -4.78 -15.79 12.79
CA GLN A 113 -5.75 -16.69 12.17
C GLN A 113 -5.18 -18.11 12.02
N GLY A 114 -3.91 -18.24 11.65
CA GLY A 114 -3.20 -19.52 11.61
C GLY A 114 -3.16 -20.20 12.98
N SER A 115 -2.79 -19.46 14.04
CA SER A 115 -2.78 -19.95 15.41
C SER A 115 -4.17 -20.37 15.89
N ILE A 116 -5.19 -19.55 15.66
CA ILE A 116 -6.58 -19.88 16.02
C ILE A 116 -7.02 -21.17 15.33
N LYS A 117 -6.75 -21.30 14.03
CA LYS A 117 -7.10 -22.49 13.26
C LYS A 117 -6.45 -23.74 13.86
N LEU A 118 -5.15 -23.70 14.14
CA LEU A 118 -4.42 -24.81 14.75
C LEU A 118 -5.00 -25.20 16.12
N TYR A 119 -5.39 -24.20 16.93
CA TYR A 119 -5.98 -24.47 18.25
C TYR A 119 -7.35 -25.13 18.14
N GLU A 120 -8.19 -24.64 17.23
CA GLU A 120 -9.54 -25.16 17.01
C GLU A 120 -9.54 -26.54 16.32
N SER A 121 -8.59 -26.81 15.42
CA SER A 121 -8.54 -28.08 14.68
C SER A 121 -7.83 -29.19 15.42
N ASP A 122 -6.74 -28.88 16.14
CA ASP A 122 -5.82 -29.90 16.63
C ASP A 122 -5.57 -29.81 18.14
N ILE A 123 -5.22 -28.63 18.66
CA ILE A 123 -4.74 -28.52 20.05
C ILE A 123 -5.86 -28.76 21.06
N ILE A 124 -7.00 -28.08 20.92
CA ILE A 124 -8.12 -28.22 21.86
C ILE A 124 -8.78 -29.59 21.74
N PRO A 125 -9.08 -30.13 20.54
CA PRO A 125 -9.64 -31.48 20.42
C PRO A 125 -8.77 -32.57 21.05
N ASN A 126 -7.44 -32.48 20.90
CA ASN A 126 -6.53 -33.42 21.54
C ASN A 126 -6.50 -33.25 23.06
N ALA A 127 -6.44 -32.01 23.56
CA ALA A 127 -6.50 -31.74 25.00
C ALA A 127 -7.83 -32.20 25.63
N GLN A 128 -8.94 -32.03 24.92
CA GLN A 128 -10.26 -32.52 25.33
C GLN A 128 -10.27 -34.04 25.42
N LYS A 129 -9.76 -34.72 24.39
CA LYS A 129 -9.64 -36.18 24.37
C LYS A 129 -8.82 -36.70 25.55
N ASP A 130 -7.70 -36.05 25.87
CA ASP A 130 -6.87 -36.44 27.01
C ASP A 130 -7.58 -36.21 28.36
N ALA A 131 -8.30 -35.09 28.49
CA ALA A 131 -9.12 -34.81 29.67
C ALA A 131 -10.25 -35.85 29.84
N ASP A 132 -10.92 -36.23 28.75
CA ASP A 132 -11.99 -37.23 28.78
C ASP A 132 -11.45 -38.62 29.14
N ASN A 133 -10.29 -39.00 28.61
CA ASN A 133 -9.65 -40.29 28.88
C ASN A 133 -9.13 -40.45 30.32
N THR A 134 -8.90 -39.33 31.02
CA THR A 134 -8.33 -39.33 32.38
C THR A 134 -9.37 -39.09 33.46
N LYS A 135 -10.65 -39.00 33.09
CA LYS A 135 -11.76 -38.81 34.02
C LYS A 135 -11.85 -39.94 35.05
N GLY A 136 -11.97 -39.58 36.32
CA GLY A 136 -12.00 -40.52 37.44
C GLY A 136 -10.62 -41.06 37.85
N THR A 137 -9.54 -40.59 37.23
CA THR A 137 -8.16 -40.92 37.64
C THR A 137 -7.55 -39.80 38.49
N GLU A 138 -6.47 -40.10 39.21
CA GLU A 138 -5.72 -39.09 39.96
C GLU A 138 -5.16 -37.97 39.08
N SER A 139 -5.06 -38.20 37.76
CA SER A 139 -4.54 -37.22 36.80
C SER A 139 -5.61 -36.28 36.23
N GLU A 140 -6.91 -36.51 36.48
CA GLU A 140 -8.03 -35.73 35.90
C GLU A 140 -7.83 -34.21 36.05
N ALA A 141 -7.46 -33.76 37.25
CA ALA A 141 -7.27 -32.34 37.54
C ALA A 141 -6.18 -31.70 36.68
N THR A 142 -5.10 -32.45 36.38
CA THR A 142 -3.98 -31.96 35.57
C THR A 142 -4.40 -31.78 34.11
N TYR A 143 -5.10 -32.76 33.54
CA TYR A 143 -5.51 -32.69 32.14
C TYR A 143 -6.65 -31.68 31.91
N LYS A 144 -7.57 -31.56 32.87
CA LYS A 144 -8.58 -30.51 32.87
C LYS A 144 -7.94 -29.12 32.92
N SER A 145 -6.96 -28.90 33.80
CA SER A 145 -6.21 -27.64 33.86
C SER A 145 -5.49 -27.32 32.56
N ARG A 146 -4.89 -28.32 31.89
CA ARG A 146 -4.27 -28.13 30.56
C ARG A 146 -5.30 -27.71 29.52
N LEU A 147 -6.47 -28.36 29.47
CA LEU A 147 -7.55 -27.98 28.57
C LEU A 147 -8.03 -26.54 28.83
N ASP A 148 -8.21 -26.16 30.08
CA ASP A 148 -8.60 -24.81 30.48
C ASP A 148 -7.55 -23.79 30.00
N SER A 149 -6.25 -24.05 30.21
CA SER A 149 -5.18 -23.18 29.71
C SER A 149 -5.19 -23.03 28.18
N ARG A 150 -5.48 -24.10 27.43
CA ARG A 150 -5.55 -24.01 25.95
C ARG A 150 -6.77 -23.22 25.47
N ASN A 151 -7.89 -23.31 26.18
CA ASN A 151 -9.06 -22.48 25.91
C ASN A 151 -8.79 -21.00 26.24
N GLU A 152 -8.07 -20.69 27.32
CA GLU A 152 -7.64 -19.33 27.64
C GLU A 152 -6.69 -18.75 26.60
N GLU A 153 -5.71 -19.53 26.12
CA GLU A 153 -4.81 -19.14 25.04
C GLU A 153 -5.57 -18.85 23.74
N LEU A 154 -6.55 -19.69 23.37
CA LEU A 154 -7.42 -19.43 22.22
C LEU A 154 -8.22 -18.13 22.38
N ALA A 155 -8.76 -17.87 23.57
CA ALA A 155 -9.48 -16.63 23.86
C ALA A 155 -8.58 -15.40 23.69
N LYS A 156 -7.32 -15.48 24.13
CA LYS A 156 -6.31 -14.43 23.92
C LYS A 156 -6.04 -14.20 22.43
N TYR A 157 -5.81 -15.26 21.65
CA TYR A 157 -5.58 -15.11 20.21
C TYR A 157 -6.78 -14.47 19.49
N LYS A 158 -8.01 -14.79 19.90
CA LYS A 158 -9.22 -14.15 19.34
C LYS A 158 -9.33 -12.68 19.71
N ALA A 159 -8.99 -12.31 20.95
CA ALA A 159 -8.95 -10.93 21.38
C ALA A 159 -7.87 -10.13 20.63
N ASP A 160 -6.67 -10.68 20.49
CA ASP A 160 -5.56 -10.07 19.74
C ASP A 160 -5.89 -9.90 18.26
N LEU A 161 -6.63 -10.84 17.67
CA LEU A 161 -7.09 -10.75 16.28
C LEU A 161 -8.07 -9.58 16.11
N ALA A 162 -9.05 -9.45 17.00
CA ALA A 162 -10.02 -8.36 16.96
C ALA A 162 -9.34 -6.99 17.11
N GLU A 163 -8.36 -6.89 18.01
CA GLU A 163 -7.58 -5.66 18.18
C GLU A 163 -6.72 -5.34 16.95
N ALA A 164 -6.04 -6.34 16.36
CA ALA A 164 -5.25 -6.14 15.14
C ALA A 164 -6.13 -5.71 13.95
N GLN A 165 -7.35 -6.24 13.84
CA GLN A 165 -8.33 -5.81 12.83
C GLN A 165 -8.80 -4.37 13.06
N ARG A 166 -9.02 -3.96 14.31
CA ARG A 166 -9.35 -2.57 14.65
C ARG A 166 -8.23 -1.61 14.25
N GLN A 167 -6.98 -1.99 14.53
CA GLN A 167 -5.80 -1.20 14.16
C GLN A 167 -5.65 -1.08 12.64
N LEU A 168 -5.92 -2.16 11.90
CA LEU A 168 -5.91 -2.12 10.44
C LEU A 168 -6.96 -1.15 9.89
N ALA A 169 -8.20 -1.21 10.39
CA ALA A 169 -9.28 -0.31 9.94
C ALA A 169 -8.96 1.17 10.22
N GLU A 170 -8.36 1.47 11.37
CA GLU A 170 -7.89 2.81 11.72
C GLU A 170 -6.79 3.31 10.77
N ILE A 171 -5.80 2.46 10.46
CA ILE A 171 -4.73 2.78 9.50
C ILE A 171 -5.32 3.05 8.11
N GLU A 172 -6.28 2.25 7.66
CA GLU A 172 -6.95 2.45 6.36
C GLU A 172 -7.73 3.75 6.29
N LEU A 173 -8.37 4.16 7.39
CA LEU A 173 -9.04 5.44 7.50
C LEU A 173 -8.03 6.59 7.39
N GLN A 174 -6.91 6.53 8.12
CA GLN A 174 -5.84 7.54 8.04
C GLN A 174 -5.22 7.64 6.64
N ILE A 175 -5.04 6.52 5.93
CA ILE A 175 -4.58 6.51 4.54
C ILE A 175 -5.60 7.18 3.63
N THR A 176 -6.88 6.90 3.82
CA THR A 176 -7.98 7.48 3.03
C THR A 176 -8.07 8.99 3.22
N GLU A 177 -8.01 9.46 4.46
CA GLU A 177 -7.99 10.89 4.79
C GLU A 177 -6.77 11.59 4.20
N ALA A 178 -5.57 11.01 4.36
CA ALA A 178 -4.34 11.55 3.80
C ALA A 178 -4.33 11.59 2.26
N THR A 179 -5.10 10.72 1.62
CA THR A 179 -5.25 10.67 0.16
C THR A 179 -6.29 11.69 -0.35
N ASN A 180 -7.39 11.90 0.39
CA ASN A 180 -8.45 12.84 0.01
C ASN A 180 -8.15 14.32 0.33
N MET A 181 -7.09 14.60 1.09
CA MET A 181 -6.61 15.97 1.35
C MET A 181 -5.61 16.49 0.29
N LYS A 182 -5.33 15.70 -0.75
CA LYS A 182 -4.54 16.11 -1.93
C LYS A 182 -5.45 16.51 -3.08
#